data_AF-A0A1Y4I7A8-F1
#
_entry.id   AF-A0A1Y4I7A8-F1
#
_cell.length_a   1.000
_cell.length_b   1.000
_cell.length_c   1.000
_cell.angle_alpha   90.00
_cell.angle_beta   90.00
_cell.angle_gamma   90.00
#
_symmetry.space_group_name_H-M   'P 1'
#
loop_
_entity.id
_entity.type
_entity.pdbx_description
1 polymer ?
#
loop_
_entity_poly.entity_id
_entity_poly.type
_entity_poly.pdbx_seq_one_letter_code
_entity_poly.pdbx_strand_id
1 'polypeptide(L)'
;MLFEKVISDVDLGIQVDNTGDNISIKNPSCCELTAMYLVWKNLKDVDYIGLCHCRRYFNFDHDGFRNIIVENNIEYVGVKKLLSKYDVIFTKTSRLPYDLFIYYSIYHHSDDIRTVKSIIEDKFPCYANSFEKVIFFCLIIKLYNIEGLIKWLNFFYNIVFYT
;
A
#
# COMPACT_ATOMS: atom_id res chain seq x y z
N MET A 1 -4.77 -11.71 -6.31
CA MET A 1 -3.43 -11.78 -6.90
C MET A 1 -2.56 -12.62 -5.98
N LEU A 2 -1.81 -13.58 -6.50
CA LEU A 2 -0.84 -14.35 -5.73
C LEU A 2 0.47 -13.54 -5.67
N PHE A 3 0.94 -13.28 -4.46
CA PHE A 3 2.26 -12.71 -4.19
C PHE A 3 3.28 -13.84 -4.15
N GLU A 4 4.55 -13.56 -4.43
CA GLU A 4 5.66 -14.52 -4.31
C GLU A 4 5.66 -15.67 -5.33
N LYS A 5 5.03 -15.51 -6.51
CA LYS A 5 5.04 -16.59 -7.50
C LYS A 5 6.46 -16.98 -7.94
N VAL A 6 7.41 -16.04 -7.90
CA VAL A 6 8.84 -16.28 -8.19
C VAL A 6 9.48 -17.27 -7.21
N ILE A 7 8.92 -17.44 -6.01
CA ILE A 7 9.49 -18.25 -4.92
C ILE A 7 8.64 -19.51 -4.67
N SER A 8 7.43 -19.59 -5.24
CA SER A 8 6.46 -20.65 -4.97
C SER A 8 5.96 -21.33 -6.25
N ASP A 9 6.13 -22.65 -6.31
CA ASP A 9 5.61 -23.48 -7.40
C ASP A 9 4.09 -23.73 -7.31
N VAL A 10 3.44 -23.30 -6.22
CA VAL A 10 2.01 -23.52 -5.99
C VAL A 10 1.17 -22.71 -6.98
N ASP A 11 0.27 -23.38 -7.69
CA ASP A 11 -0.76 -22.74 -8.51
C ASP A 11 -2.08 -22.66 -7.73
N LEU A 12 -2.58 -21.43 -7.55
CA LEU A 12 -3.84 -21.15 -6.85
C LEU A 12 -4.95 -20.71 -7.83
N GLY A 13 -4.71 -20.73 -9.14
CA GLY A 13 -5.70 -20.32 -10.14
C GLY A 13 -6.06 -18.84 -10.10
N ILE A 14 -5.22 -18.01 -9.49
CA ILE A 14 -5.38 -16.55 -9.42
C ILE A 14 -4.24 -15.86 -10.16
N GLN A 15 -4.47 -14.64 -10.65
CA GLN A 15 -3.44 -13.84 -11.30
C GLN A 15 -2.19 -13.70 -10.41
N VAL A 16 -1.03 -13.97 -10.97
CA VAL A 16 0.27 -13.96 -10.28
C VAL A 16 0.99 -12.63 -10.46
N ASP A 17 1.86 -12.30 -9.51
CA ASP A 17 2.56 -11.03 -9.46
C ASP A 17 3.77 -10.91 -10.42
N ASN A 18 4.20 -12.01 -11.06
CA ASN A 18 5.43 -12.10 -11.84
C ASN A 18 5.23 -12.00 -13.37
N THR A 19 4.17 -11.34 -13.82
CA THR A 19 3.85 -11.16 -15.26
C THR A 19 4.14 -9.73 -15.72
N GLY A 20 4.46 -9.53 -17.00
CA GLY A 20 4.77 -8.20 -17.52
C GLY A 20 5.95 -7.52 -16.81
N ASP A 21 5.90 -6.18 -16.69
CA ASP A 21 6.90 -5.42 -15.91
C ASP A 21 6.59 -5.57 -14.41
N ASN A 22 7.48 -6.24 -13.68
CA ASN A 22 7.28 -6.62 -12.29
C ASN A 22 8.58 -6.59 -11.47
N ILE A 23 8.43 -6.57 -10.14
CA ILE A 23 9.53 -6.66 -9.17
C ILE A 23 9.32 -7.82 -8.19
N SER A 24 8.65 -8.89 -8.60
CA SER A 24 8.27 -10.01 -7.71
C SER A 24 9.43 -10.71 -7.04
N ILE A 25 10.62 -10.68 -7.65
CA ILE A 25 11.84 -11.19 -7.01
C ILE A 25 12.20 -10.44 -5.72
N LYS A 26 11.71 -9.20 -5.56
CA LYS A 26 11.92 -8.38 -4.37
C LYS A 26 10.83 -8.57 -3.31
N ASN A 27 9.89 -9.51 -3.50
CA ASN A 27 8.85 -9.75 -2.52
C ASN A 27 9.36 -9.99 -1.09
N PRO A 28 10.47 -10.73 -0.87
CA PRO A 28 11.01 -10.92 0.48
C PRO A 28 11.36 -9.62 1.22
N SER A 29 11.61 -8.54 0.48
CA SER A 29 11.99 -7.23 1.04
C SER A 29 10.92 -6.16 0.85
N CYS A 30 10.00 -6.34 -0.10
CA CYS A 30 9.01 -5.34 -0.53
C CYS A 30 7.56 -5.75 -0.22
N CYS A 31 7.30 -7.02 0.12
CA CYS A 31 5.97 -7.54 0.44
C CYS A 31 4.91 -7.08 -0.58
N GLU A 32 3.77 -6.55 -0.13
CA GLU A 32 2.64 -6.13 -0.97
C GLU A 32 2.98 -5.02 -1.98
N LEU A 33 4.13 -4.36 -1.86
CA LEU A 33 4.59 -3.36 -2.83
C LEU A 33 4.86 -3.96 -4.21
N THR A 34 5.23 -5.25 -4.28
CA THR A 34 5.43 -5.95 -5.56
C THR A 34 4.14 -5.96 -6.37
N ALA A 35 3.01 -6.16 -5.70
CA ALA A 35 1.70 -6.14 -6.32
C ALA A 35 1.25 -4.73 -6.70
N MET A 36 1.50 -3.73 -5.85
CA MET A 36 1.23 -2.35 -6.21
C MET A 36 2.02 -1.92 -7.45
N TYR A 37 3.28 -2.35 -7.54
CA TYR A 37 4.12 -2.10 -8.71
C TYR A 37 3.57 -2.80 -9.95
N LEU A 38 3.21 -4.08 -9.85
CA LEU A 38 2.63 -4.84 -10.97
C LEU A 38 1.37 -4.15 -11.49
N VAL A 39 0.46 -3.77 -10.59
CA VAL A 39 -0.78 -3.08 -10.94
C VAL A 39 -0.47 -1.76 -11.66
N TRP A 40 0.46 -0.97 -11.15
CA TRP A 40 0.84 0.29 -11.79
C TRP A 40 1.39 0.14 -13.20
N LYS A 41 2.26 -0.85 -13.41
CA LYS A 41 2.90 -1.05 -14.71
C LYS A 41 1.94 -1.64 -15.73
N ASN A 42 1.11 -2.59 -15.32
CA ASN A 42 0.39 -3.46 -16.25
C ASN A 42 -1.12 -3.19 -16.31
N LEU A 43 -1.73 -2.65 -15.25
CA LEU A 43 -3.17 -2.35 -15.27
C LEU A 43 -3.42 -1.04 -16.00
N LYS A 44 -4.33 -1.06 -16.98
CA LYS A 44 -4.80 0.09 -17.77
C LYS A 44 -6.32 0.14 -17.71
N ASP A 45 -6.88 1.31 -18.02
CA ASP A 45 -8.32 1.52 -18.19
C ASP A 45 -9.16 1.14 -16.95
N VAL A 46 -8.70 1.52 -15.77
CA VAL A 46 -9.43 1.37 -14.50
C VAL A 46 -9.58 2.71 -13.79
N ASP A 47 -10.76 2.93 -13.22
CA ASP A 47 -11.08 4.18 -12.50
C ASP A 47 -10.51 4.20 -11.07
N TYR A 48 -10.46 3.03 -10.42
CA TYR A 48 -10.04 2.89 -9.03
C TYR A 48 -9.19 1.66 -8.82
N ILE A 49 -8.18 1.78 -7.95
CA ILE A 49 -7.32 0.67 -7.56
C ILE A 49 -7.38 0.50 -6.05
N GLY A 50 -7.64 -0.74 -5.63
CA GLY A 50 -7.65 -1.11 -4.22
C GLY A 50 -6.71 -2.28 -3.94
N LEU A 51 -6.08 -2.23 -2.77
CA LEU A 51 -5.27 -3.33 -2.27
C LEU A 51 -5.71 -3.68 -0.84
N CYS A 52 -5.91 -4.97 -0.61
CA CYS A 52 -6.25 -5.53 0.69
C CYS A 52 -5.33 -6.71 0.97
N HIS A 53 -5.06 -6.96 2.24
CA HIS A 53 -4.42 -8.20 2.65
C HIS A 53 -5.41 -9.36 2.43
N CYS A 54 -4.92 -10.56 2.13
CA CYS A 54 -5.76 -11.75 1.85
C CYS A 54 -6.73 -12.16 2.98
N ARG A 55 -6.61 -11.55 4.17
CA ARG A 55 -7.39 -11.85 5.37
C ARG A 55 -7.99 -10.61 6.05
N ARG A 56 -7.70 -9.40 5.55
CA ARG A 56 -8.17 -8.14 6.14
C ARG A 56 -8.79 -7.31 5.03
N TYR A 57 -10.11 -7.18 5.08
CA TYR A 57 -10.91 -6.47 4.08
C TYR A 57 -11.43 -5.17 4.67
N PHE A 58 -11.64 -4.16 3.81
CA PHE A 58 -12.30 -2.93 4.23
C PHE A 58 -13.76 -3.21 4.57
N ASN A 59 -14.20 -2.69 5.72
CA ASN A 59 -15.61 -2.59 6.03
C ASN A 59 -16.12 -1.23 5.54
N PHE A 60 -17.00 -1.25 4.55
CA PHE A 60 -17.62 -0.04 3.98
C PHE A 60 -18.99 0.26 4.59
N ASP A 61 -19.46 -0.58 5.53
CA ASP A 61 -20.68 -0.34 6.29
C ASP A 61 -20.39 0.51 7.54
N HIS A 62 -21.30 1.44 7.83
CA HIS A 62 -21.16 2.36 8.96
C HIS A 62 -21.35 1.71 10.35
N ASP A 63 -21.97 0.52 10.43
CA ASP A 63 -22.45 -0.07 11.69
C ASP A 63 -21.46 -1.05 12.36
N GLY A 64 -20.18 -1.04 11.95
CA GLY A 64 -19.08 -1.62 12.73
C GLY A 64 -18.96 -3.15 12.71
N PHE A 65 -20.04 -3.91 12.56
CA PHE A 65 -19.99 -5.38 12.50
C PHE A 65 -21.15 -5.96 11.67
N ARG A 66 -20.82 -6.54 10.51
CA ARG A 66 -21.59 -7.65 9.91
C ARG A 66 -20.63 -8.70 9.35
N ASN A 67 -21.08 -9.94 9.42
CA ASN A 67 -20.38 -11.14 8.95
C ASN A 67 -19.81 -10.88 7.55
N ILE A 68 -18.50 -11.02 7.40
CA ILE A 68 -17.85 -11.11 6.10
C ILE A 68 -18.40 -12.39 5.48
N ILE A 69 -19.48 -12.27 4.69
CA ILE A 69 -19.96 -13.36 3.86
C ILE A 69 -18.88 -13.56 2.79
N VAL A 70 -18.07 -14.58 3.02
CA VAL A 70 -17.14 -15.16 2.06
C VAL A 70 -17.98 -15.90 1.02
N GLU A 71 -18.70 -15.18 0.18
CA GLU A 71 -19.41 -15.78 -0.95
C GLU A 71 -19.68 -14.72 -2.03
N ASN A 72 -18.64 -14.49 -2.84
CA ASN A 72 -18.61 -14.13 -4.27
C ASN A 72 -19.46 -13.00 -4.85
N ASN A 73 -20.28 -12.28 -4.09
CA ASN A 73 -21.04 -11.13 -4.60
C ASN A 73 -21.23 -10.06 -3.51
N ILE A 74 -20.13 -9.43 -3.08
CA ILE A 74 -20.22 -8.18 -2.32
C ILE A 74 -20.83 -7.15 -3.27
N GLU A 75 -22.10 -6.82 -3.07
CA GLU A 75 -22.77 -5.80 -3.88
C GLU A 75 -22.10 -4.44 -3.61
N TYR A 76 -21.21 -4.03 -4.52
CA TYR A 76 -20.35 -2.84 -4.44
C TYR A 76 -21.09 -1.49 -4.44
N VAL A 77 -22.40 -1.47 -4.22
CA VAL A 77 -23.24 -0.27 -4.32
C VAL A 77 -22.77 0.81 -3.33
N GLY A 78 -22.42 0.42 -2.10
CA GLY A 78 -21.86 1.32 -1.10
C GLY A 78 -20.45 1.82 -1.47
N VAL A 79 -19.63 0.95 -2.04
CA VAL A 79 -18.24 1.25 -2.41
C VAL A 79 -18.19 2.28 -3.54
N LYS A 80 -18.99 2.12 -4.60
CA LYS A 80 -19.03 3.07 -5.73
C LYS A 80 -19.42 4.48 -5.29
N LYS A 81 -20.37 4.60 -4.36
CA LYS A 81 -20.79 5.89 -3.79
C LYS A 81 -19.69 6.58 -2.98
N LEU A 82 -18.89 5.80 -2.24
CA LEU A 82 -17.74 6.32 -1.49
C LEU A 82 -16.61 6.71 -2.43
N LEU A 83 -16.30 5.88 -3.42
CA LEU A 83 -15.27 6.14 -4.42
C LEU A 83 -15.61 7.38 -5.27
N SER A 84 -16.88 7.63 -5.59
CA SER A 84 -17.28 8.85 -6.31
C SER A 84 -17.17 10.13 -5.47
N LYS A 85 -17.03 10.01 -4.14
CA LYS A 85 -17.01 11.15 -3.23
C LYS A 85 -15.60 11.48 -2.73
N TYR A 86 -14.71 10.50 -2.64
CA TYR A 86 -13.39 10.63 -2.05
C TYR A 86 -12.31 10.13 -2.99
N ASP A 87 -11.26 10.92 -3.19
CA ASP A 87 -10.11 10.55 -4.04
C ASP A 87 -9.27 9.42 -3.44
N VAL A 88 -9.25 9.32 -2.11
CA VAL A 88 -8.43 8.37 -1.38
C VAL A 88 -9.19 7.91 -0.13
N ILE A 89 -9.29 6.59 0.07
CA ILE A 89 -9.97 5.99 1.21
C ILE A 89 -8.95 5.23 2.07
N PHE A 90 -9.05 5.41 3.39
CA PHE A 90 -8.14 4.87 4.38
C PHE A 90 -8.89 4.17 5.50
N THR A 91 -8.23 3.23 6.17
CA THR A 91 -8.74 2.75 7.46
C THR A 91 -8.64 3.86 8.52
N LYS A 92 -9.23 3.62 9.69
CA LYS A 92 -9.13 4.55 10.81
C LYS A 92 -7.70 4.59 11.35
N THR A 93 -7.22 5.79 11.68
CA THR A 93 -5.92 5.96 12.35
C THR A 93 -5.89 5.22 13.68
N SER A 94 -4.84 4.43 13.89
CA SER A 94 -4.53 3.85 15.19
C SER A 94 -3.55 4.75 15.93
N ARG A 95 -3.78 4.95 17.22
CA ARG A 95 -2.82 5.65 18.08
C ARG A 95 -1.75 4.65 18.50
N LEU A 96 -0.49 4.97 18.21
CA LEU A 96 0.65 4.25 18.77
C LEU A 96 0.97 4.80 20.16
N PRO A 97 1.54 3.98 21.05
CA PRO A 97 1.98 4.43 22.38
C PRO A 97 3.20 5.37 22.31
N TYR A 98 3.93 5.37 21.19
CA TYR A 98 5.11 6.20 20.94
C TYR A 98 5.09 6.72 19.50
N ASP A 99 5.95 7.70 19.22
CA ASP A 99 6.21 8.18 17.85
C ASP A 99 6.62 7.01 16.94
N LEU A 100 6.25 7.07 15.66
CA LEU A 100 6.53 6.00 14.71
C LEU A 100 8.05 5.77 14.55
N PHE A 101 8.86 6.82 14.69
CA PHE A 101 10.33 6.68 14.73
C PHE A 101 10.80 5.75 15.85
N ILE A 102 10.30 5.98 17.08
CA ILE A 102 10.68 5.20 18.26
C ILE A 102 10.16 3.79 18.10
N TYR A 103 8.88 3.66 17.72
CA TYR A 103 8.27 2.36 17.48
C TYR A 103 9.05 1.55 16.43
N TYR A 104 9.40 2.17 15.29
CA TYR A 104 10.22 1.54 14.27
C TYR A 104 11.58 1.12 14.82
N SER A 105 12.26 1.99 15.56
CA SER A 105 13.59 1.74 16.13
C SER A 105 13.63 0.62 17.18
N ILE A 106 12.49 0.32 17.84
CA ILE A 106 12.38 -0.79 18.79
C ILE A 106 12.32 -2.13 18.06
N TYR A 107 11.64 -2.19 16.92
CA TYR A 107 11.35 -3.44 16.21
C TYR A 107 12.21 -3.65 14.95
N HIS A 108 12.91 -2.62 14.48
CA HIS A 108 13.67 -2.60 13.22
C HIS A 108 14.97 -1.79 13.38
N HIS A 109 15.84 -1.83 12.37
CA HIS A 109 17.09 -1.07 12.39
C HIS A 109 16.84 0.42 12.19
N SER A 110 17.15 1.23 13.19
CA SER A 110 16.90 2.68 13.15
C SER A 110 17.66 3.42 12.04
N ASP A 111 18.71 2.82 11.49
CA ASP A 111 19.49 3.41 10.39
C ASP A 111 18.70 3.42 9.08
N ASP A 112 17.77 2.47 8.88
CA ASP A 112 16.95 2.40 7.67
C ASP A 112 16.04 3.63 7.56
N ILE A 113 15.33 3.97 8.64
CA ILE A 113 14.42 5.12 8.67
C ILE A 113 15.18 6.45 8.58
N ARG A 114 16.41 6.52 9.12
CA ARG A 114 17.30 7.68 8.98
C ARG A 114 17.82 7.84 7.55
N THR A 115 18.14 6.73 6.90
CA THR A 115 18.55 6.73 5.49
C THR A 115 17.42 7.22 4.60
N VAL A 116 16.20 6.74 4.82
CA VAL A 116 15.00 7.24 4.10
C VAL A 116 14.81 8.74 4.33
N LYS A 117 14.98 9.23 5.58
CA LYS A 117 14.91 10.67 5.88
C LYS A 117 15.90 11.46 5.02
N SER A 118 17.16 11.04 5.01
CA SER A 118 18.22 11.73 4.26
C SER A 118 17.94 11.75 2.76
N ILE A 119 17.45 10.66 2.17
CA ILE A 119 17.09 10.58 0.75
C ILE A 119 15.94 11.55 0.43
N ILE A 120 14.94 11.65 1.31
CA ILE A 120 13.81 12.58 1.12
C ILE A 120 14.27 14.02 1.22
N GLU A 121 15.11 14.37 2.18
CA GLU A 121 15.63 15.73 2.33
C GLU A 121 16.47 16.18 1.11
N ASP A 122 17.27 15.27 0.55
CA ASP A 122 18.11 15.54 -0.60
C ASP A 122 17.31 15.62 -1.92
N LYS A 123 16.53 14.57 -2.23
CA LYS A 123 15.85 14.44 -3.54
C LYS A 123 14.47 15.09 -3.58
N PHE A 124 13.81 15.21 -2.43
CA PHE A 124 12.41 15.59 -2.33
C PHE A 124 12.16 16.56 -1.16
N PRO A 125 12.87 17.71 -1.09
CA PRO A 125 12.83 18.60 0.06
C PRO A 125 11.42 19.13 0.37
N CYS A 126 10.56 19.25 -0.64
CA CYS A 126 9.14 19.63 -0.45
C CYS A 126 8.34 18.60 0.37
N TYR A 127 8.80 17.35 0.48
CA TYR A 127 8.19 16.30 1.28
C TYR A 127 8.82 16.14 2.67
N ALA A 128 9.94 16.78 2.97
CA ALA A 128 10.64 16.63 4.26
C ALA A 128 9.72 16.95 5.45
N ASN A 129 9.00 18.08 5.40
CA ASN A 129 8.04 18.46 6.44
C ASN A 129 6.87 17.46 6.56
N SER A 130 6.38 16.94 5.44
CA SER A 130 5.32 15.92 5.43
C SER A 130 5.80 14.60 6.02
N PHE A 131 7.04 14.22 5.72
CA PHE A 131 7.67 13.01 6.24
C PHE A 131 7.88 13.10 7.75
N GLU A 132 8.37 14.23 8.27
CA GLU A 132 8.48 14.43 9.72
C GLU A 132 7.10 14.30 10.39
N LYS A 133 6.07 14.95 9.85
CA LYS A 133 4.70 14.83 10.39
C LYS A 133 4.20 13.38 10.43
N VAL A 134 4.52 12.56 9.41
CA VAL A 134 4.10 11.15 9.37
C VAL A 134 4.95 10.26 10.28
N ILE A 135 6.25 10.54 10.39
CA ILE A 135 7.11 9.82 11.35
C ILE A 135 6.72 10.12 12.79
N PHE A 136 6.14 11.28 13.05
CA PHE A 136 5.57 11.61 14.36
C PHE A 136 4.09 11.20 14.49
N PHE A 137 3.36 10.92 13.39
CA PHE A 137 1.95 10.51 13.41
C PHE A 137 1.62 9.36 12.44
N CYS A 138 1.16 8.24 13.02
CA CYS A 138 1.03 6.89 12.46
C CYS A 138 0.36 6.71 11.07
N LEU A 139 0.77 5.62 10.41
CA LEU A 139 0.54 5.18 9.02
C LEU A 139 -0.68 4.26 8.81
N ILE A 140 -1.22 4.21 7.58
CA ILE A 140 -2.37 3.39 7.15
C ILE A 140 -2.25 2.88 5.69
N ILE A 141 -2.84 1.70 5.41
CA ILE A 141 -3.09 1.06 4.10
C ILE A 141 -4.05 1.89 3.21
N LYS A 142 -3.73 2.01 1.92
CA LYS A 142 -4.22 3.09 1.06
C LYS A 142 -5.09 2.58 -0.11
N LEU A 143 -6.28 3.12 -0.30
CA LEU A 143 -7.06 3.01 -1.55
C LEU A 143 -6.91 4.34 -2.29
N TYR A 144 -6.48 4.32 -3.55
CA TYR A 144 -6.22 5.54 -4.31
C TYR A 144 -7.04 5.58 -5.60
N ASN A 145 -7.40 6.79 -6.02
CA ASN A 145 -7.56 7.08 -7.45
C ASN A 145 -6.21 6.88 -8.17
N ILE A 146 -6.25 6.45 -9.43
CA ILE A 146 -5.09 6.02 -10.22
C ILE A 146 -4.00 7.11 -10.33
N GLU A 147 -4.38 8.38 -10.45
CA GLU A 147 -3.40 9.48 -10.49
C GLU A 147 -2.63 9.62 -9.16
N GLY A 148 -3.33 9.45 -8.04
CA GLY A 148 -2.74 9.46 -6.71
C GLY A 148 -1.79 8.28 -6.50
N LEU A 149 -2.17 7.10 -6.98
CA LEU A 149 -1.33 5.91 -6.95
C LEU A 149 -0.06 6.10 -7.79
N ILE A 150 -0.18 6.63 -9.01
CA ILE A 150 0.96 6.87 -9.91
C ILE A 150 1.93 7.86 -9.28
N LYS A 151 1.45 8.99 -8.74
CA LYS A 151 2.30 9.96 -8.05
C LYS A 151 3.02 9.33 -6.85
N TRP A 152 2.31 8.55 -6.04
CA TRP A 152 2.88 7.89 -4.88
C TRP A 152 3.91 6.81 -5.25
N LEU A 153 3.63 5.96 -6.25
CA LEU A 153 4.55 4.92 -6.70
C LEU A 153 5.79 5.48 -7.39
N ASN A 154 5.65 6.55 -8.17
CA ASN A 154 6.81 7.25 -8.72
C ASN A 154 7.70 7.81 -7.60
N PHE A 155 7.11 8.49 -6.62
CA PHE A 155 7.86 8.97 -5.46
C PHE A 155 8.55 7.83 -4.70
N PHE A 156 7.82 6.76 -4.40
CA PHE A 156 8.33 5.62 -3.65
C PHE A 156 9.43 4.84 -4.39
N TYR A 157 9.21 4.54 -5.68
CA TYR A 157 10.18 3.83 -6.52
C TYR A 157 11.52 4.59 -6.59
N ASN A 158 11.46 5.92 -6.67
CA ASN A 158 12.65 6.76 -6.68
C ASN A 158 13.41 6.79 -5.34
N ILE A 159 12.77 6.44 -4.23
CA ILE A 159 13.41 6.34 -2.91
C ILE A 159 14.04 4.96 -2.72
N VAL A 160 13.31 3.89 -3.06
CA VAL A 160 13.71 2.51 -2.74
C VAL A 160 14.71 1.92 -3.72
N PHE A 161 14.73 2.36 -4.98
CA PHE A 161 15.52 1.72 -6.04
C PHE A 161 16.63 2.59 -6.64
N TYR A 162 16.94 3.73 -6.02
CA TYR A 162 18.06 4.61 -6.43
C TYR A 162 19.17 4.71 -5.36
N THR A 163 19.31 3.68 -4.53
CA THR A 163 20.54 3.34 -3.79
C THR A 163 21.21 2.16 -4.48
#